data_AF-A0A956HPW0-F1
#
_entry.id   AF-A0A956HPW0-F1
#
_cell.length_a   1.000
_cell.length_b   1.000
_cell.length_c   1.000
_cell.angle_alpha   90.00
_cell.angle_beta   90.00
_cell.angle_gamma   90.00
#
_symmetry.space_group_name_H-M   'P 1'
#
loop_
_entity.id
_entity.type
_entity.pdbx_description
1 polymer ?
#
loop_
_entity_poly.entity_id
_entity_poly.type
_entity_poly.pdbx_seq_one_letter_code
_entity_poly.pdbx_strand_id
1 'polypeptide(L)'
;MALSDATLAELVDSLAGYRGHRTLWLDVDGQLLHSEPDDELEAIGYTYVATLLRPDADALRDALARHVPATVERRPSLPLLVPGLASA
;
A
#
# COMPACT_ATOMS: atom_id res chain seq x y z
N MET A 1 8.84 13.46 -9.28
CA MET A 1 8.09 12.41 -9.99
C MET A 1 6.82 11.95 -9.27
N ALA A 2 5.69 12.61 -9.52
CA ALA A 2 4.38 12.12 -9.06
C ALA A 2 4.14 10.67 -9.51
N LEU A 3 3.38 9.89 -8.73
CA LEU A 3 2.93 8.55 -9.15
C LEU A 3 2.30 8.66 -10.55
N SER A 4 2.76 7.81 -11.47
CA SER A 4 2.24 7.84 -12.84
C SER A 4 0.77 7.39 -12.88
N ASP A 5 -0.01 7.91 -13.82
CA ASP A 5 -1.41 7.48 -14.04
C ASP A 5 -1.52 5.97 -14.24
N ALA A 6 -0.54 5.35 -14.90
CA ALA A 6 -0.49 3.90 -15.09
C ALA A 6 -0.34 3.16 -13.76
N THR A 7 0.59 3.60 -12.89
CA THR A 7 0.79 2.99 -11.57
C THR A 7 -0.45 3.17 -10.68
N LEU A 8 -1.12 4.32 -10.80
CA LEU A 8 -2.37 4.59 -10.08
C LEU A 8 -3.48 3.64 -10.53
N ALA A 9 -3.68 3.47 -11.83
CA ALA A 9 -4.69 2.58 -12.39
C ALA A 9 -4.45 1.12 -11.98
N GLU A 10 -3.21 0.64 -12.06
CA GLU A 10 -2.85 -0.71 -11.59
C GLU A 10 -3.09 -0.90 -10.08
N LEU A 11 -2.96 0.16 -9.29
CA LEU A 11 -3.20 0.08 -7.85
C LEU A 11 -4.70 0.05 -7.54
N VAL A 12 -5.50 0.85 -8.26
CA VAL A 12 -6.97 0.78 -8.20
C VAL A 12 -7.46 -0.62 -8.55
N ASP A 13 -7.00 -1.19 -9.68
CA ASP A 13 -7.38 -2.53 -10.11
C ASP A 13 -6.98 -3.60 -9.09
N SER A 14 -5.77 -3.50 -8.54
CA SER A 14 -5.28 -4.40 -7.49
C SER A 14 -6.13 -4.30 -6.23
N LEU A 15 -6.54 -3.10 -5.82
CA LEU A 15 -7.35 -2.88 -4.63
C LEU A 15 -8.81 -3.30 -4.82
N ALA A 16 -9.35 -3.15 -6.04
CA ALA A 16 -10.70 -3.57 -6.40
C ALA A 16 -10.91 -5.09 -6.26
N GLY A 17 -9.85 -5.88 -6.40
CA GLY A 17 -9.87 -7.33 -6.23
C GLY A 17 -10.14 -7.80 -4.78
N TYR A 18 -10.03 -6.92 -3.78
CA TYR A 18 -10.21 -7.30 -2.38
C TYR A 18 -11.65 -7.07 -1.88
N ARG A 19 -12.11 -7.98 -1.01
CA ARG A 19 -13.47 -7.97 -0.44
C ARG A 19 -13.61 -7.14 0.84
N GLY A 20 -12.52 -6.60 1.37
CA GLY A 20 -12.49 -5.84 2.62
C GLY A 20 -11.63 -4.59 2.53
N HIS A 21 -11.46 -3.93 3.67
CA HIS A 21 -10.60 -2.75 3.78
C HIS A 21 -9.15 -3.13 3.52
N ARG A 22 -8.45 -2.27 2.78
CA ARG A 22 -7.01 -2.36 2.58
C ARG A 22 -6.36 -1.09 3.09
N THR A 23 -5.31 -1.25 3.88
CA THR A 23 -4.50 -0.15 4.36
C THR A 23 -3.29 0.01 3.45
N LEU A 24 -3.09 1.23 2.97
CA LEU A 24 -1.92 1.67 2.24
C LEU A 24 -0.85 2.10 3.23
N TRP A 25 0.39 1.68 2.96
CA TRP A 25 1.55 1.96 3.79
C TRP A 25 2.71 2.43 2.92
N LEU A 26 3.52 3.34 3.47
CA LEU A 26 4.84 3.66 2.93
C LEU A 26 5.89 2.97 3.79
N ASP A 27 6.77 2.20 3.17
CA ASP A 27 7.92 1.65 3.89
C ASP A 27 9.01 2.73 4.15
N VAL A 28 10.07 2.33 4.84
CA VAL A 28 11.20 3.19 5.19
C VAL A 28 11.99 3.70 3.97
N ASP A 29 11.87 3.01 2.83
CA ASP A 29 12.47 3.40 1.54
C ASP A 29 11.49 4.27 0.72
N GLY A 30 10.34 4.63 1.30
CA GLY A 30 9.28 5.40 0.68
C GLY A 30 8.48 4.62 -0.36
N GLN A 31 8.56 3.29 -0.41
CA GLN A 31 7.80 2.49 -1.37
C GLN A 31 6.37 2.27 -0.88
N LEU A 32 5.41 2.29 -1.81
CA LEU A 32 4.00 2.08 -1.52
C LEU A 32 3.63 0.59 -1.56
N LEU A 33 2.98 0.11 -0.51
CA LEU A 33 2.41 -1.24 -0.40
C LEU A 33 1.02 -1.21 0.23
N HIS A 34 0.32 -2.34 0.19
CA HIS A 34 -1.00 -2.49 0.82
C HIS A 34 -1.15 -3.82 1.55
N SER A 35 -1.81 -3.80 2.71
CA SER A 35 -2.10 -4.98 3.54
C SER A 35 -3.51 -4.89 4.14
N GLU A 36 -3.91 -5.89 4.92
CA GLU A 36 -5.00 -5.68 5.89
C GLU A 36 -4.53 -4.69 6.98
N PRO A 37 -5.45 -4.00 7.69
CA PRO A 37 -5.07 -3.15 8.81
C PRO A 37 -4.22 -3.93 9.82
N ASP A 38 -3.04 -3.41 10.13
CA ASP A 38 -2.03 -4.05 10.98
C ASP A 38 -1.26 -2.97 11.75
N ASP A 39 -1.35 -2.99 13.08
CA ASP A 39 -0.74 -2.00 13.96
C ASP A 39 0.77 -2.27 14.16
N GLU A 40 1.26 -3.46 13.79
CA GLU A 40 2.68 -3.82 13.91
C GLU A 40 3.53 -3.08 12.86
N LEU A 41 2.93 -2.69 11.74
CA LEU A 41 3.63 -2.02 10.63
C LEU A 41 4.19 -0.66 11.03
N GLU A 42 3.45 0.13 11.82
CA GLU A 42 3.96 1.41 12.35
C GLU A 42 5.14 1.20 13.28
N ALA A 43 5.10 0.14 14.11
CA ALA A 43 6.17 -0.18 15.04
C ALA A 43 7.49 -0.57 14.34
N ILE A 44 7.40 -1.14 13.12
CA ILE A 44 8.57 -1.49 12.29
C ILE A 44 8.96 -0.37 11.31
N GLY A 45 8.37 0.82 11.42
CA GLY A 45 8.79 2.02 10.71
C GLY A 45 8.01 2.34 9.43
N TYR A 46 6.88 1.66 9.19
CA TYR A 46 6.01 1.98 8.05
C TYR A 46 5.13 3.17 8.41
N THR A 47 4.84 4.02 7.43
CA THR A 47 3.95 5.16 7.61
C THR A 47 2.56 4.81 7.09
N TYR A 48 1.56 4.96 7.95
CA TYR A 48 0.16 4.87 7.56
C TYR A 48 -0.20 5.95 6.54
N VAL A 49 -0.85 5.56 5.44
CA VAL A 49 -1.36 6.50 4.42
C VAL A 49 -2.88 6.60 4.50
N ALA A 50 -3.58 5.49 4.28
CA ALA A 50 -5.03 5.46 4.28
C ALA A 50 -5.57 4.04 4.33
N THR A 51 -6.72 3.85 4.97
CA THR A 51 -7.51 2.62 4.90
C THR A 51 -8.70 2.84 3.99
N LEU A 52 -8.78 2.08 2.90
CA LEU A 52 -9.73 2.28 1.82
C LEU A 52 -10.52 0.99 1.54
N LEU A 53 -11.77 1.15 1.12
CA LEU A 53 -12.61 0.06 0.67
C LEU A 53 -12.94 0.28 -0.80
N ARG A 54 -12.29 -0.49 -1.69
CA ARG A 54 -12.45 -0.38 -3.16
C ARG A 54 -12.36 1.06 -3.66
N PRO A 55 -11.25 1.76 -3.41
CA PRO A 55 -11.10 3.15 -3.84
C PRO A 55 -11.08 3.25 -5.37
N ASP A 56 -11.58 4.38 -5.88
CA ASP A 56 -11.33 4.81 -7.24
C ASP A 56 -10.02 5.61 -7.34
N ALA A 57 -9.65 6.00 -8.56
CA ALA A 57 -8.40 6.70 -8.84
C ALA A 57 -8.30 8.06 -8.13
N ASP A 58 -9.43 8.77 -7.99
CA ASP A 58 -9.46 10.09 -7.37
C ASP A 58 -9.30 9.98 -5.84
N ALA A 59 -10.01 9.05 -5.21
CA ALA A 59 -9.84 8.76 -3.78
C ALA A 59 -8.40 8.34 -3.46
N LEU A 60 -7.78 7.56 -4.35
CA LEU A 60 -6.40 7.12 -4.19
C LEU A 60 -5.41 8.28 -4.34
N ARG A 61 -5.60 9.17 -5.33
CA ARG A 61 -4.79 10.39 -5.50
C ARG A 61 -4.87 11.28 -4.27
N ASP A 62 -6.08 11.52 -3.75
CA ASP A 62 -6.29 12.38 -2.59
C ASP A 62 -5.69 11.81 -1.30
N ALA A 63 -5.69 10.48 -1.16
CA ALA A 63 -5.01 9.80 -0.06
C ALA A 63 -3.48 9.96 -0.19
N LEU A 64 -2.93 9.75 -1.38
CA LEU A 64 -1.49 9.78 -1.61
C LEU A 64 -0.92 11.20 -1.60
N ALA A 65 -1.66 12.20 -2.06
CA ALA A 65 -1.23 13.60 -2.11
C ALA A 65 -0.84 14.18 -0.73
N ARG A 66 -1.37 13.60 0.35
CA ARG A 66 -1.09 14.01 1.73
C ARG A 66 0.18 13.43 2.32
N HIS A 67 0.68 12.31 1.78
CA HIS A 67 1.74 11.52 2.39
C HIS A 67 2.93 11.27 1.47
N VAL A 68 2.73 11.35 0.16
CA VAL A 68 3.75 11.03 -0.84
C VAL A 68 4.33 12.34 -1.38
N PRO A 69 5.58 12.72 -1.02
CA PRO A 69 6.32 13.64 -1.88
C PRO A 69 6.42 12.95 -3.24
N ALA A 70 6.08 13.68 -4.29
CA ALA A 70 5.95 13.19 -5.65
C ALA A 70 7.21 12.46 -6.15
N THR A 71 7.59 11.26 -5.67
CA THR A 71 8.81 10.51 -6.05
C THR A 71 8.76 9.03 -5.64
N VAL A 72 7.57 8.45 -5.44
CA VAL A 72 7.44 7.08 -4.94
C VAL A 72 7.25 6.09 -6.07
N GLU A 73 8.17 5.13 -6.16
CA GLU A 73 8.04 3.95 -7.01
C GLU A 73 7.24 2.85 -6.27
N ARG A 74 6.43 2.09 -7.01
CA ARG A 74 5.62 0.99 -6.46
C ARG A 74 6.43 -0.30 -6.53
N ARG A 75 6.55 -1.02 -5.41
CA ARG A 75 6.97 -2.43 -5.42
C ARG A 75 5.76 -3.37 -5.53
N PRO A 76 5.86 -4.47 -6.30
CA PRO A 76 4.85 -5.53 -6.26
C PRO A 76 4.82 -6.14 -4.86
N SER A 77 3.60 -6.39 -4.35
CA SER A 77 3.37 -6.93 -3.01
C SER A 77 4.13 -8.22 -2.78
N LEU A 78 5.03 -8.24 -1.79
CA LEU A 78 5.66 -9.48 -1.33
C LEU A 78 4.61 -10.38 -0.70
N PRO A 79 4.64 -11.71 -0.91
CA PRO A 79 3.92 -12.62 -0.04
C PRO A 79 4.47 -12.44 1.37
N LEU A 80 3.59 -12.13 2.34
CA LEU A 80 3.93 -12.10 3.75
C LEU A 80 4.56 -13.46 4.12
N LEU A 81 5.87 -13.47 4.27
CA LEU A 81 6.63 -14.62 4.74
C LEU A 81 6.31 -14.75 6.23
N VAL A 82 5.28 -15.53 6.55
CA VAL A 82 5.01 -15.98 7.92
C VAL A 82 6.27 -16.72 8.42
N PRO A 83 6.98 -16.21 9.45
CA PRO A 83 8.10 -16.94 10.00
C PRO A 83 7.54 -18.04 10.90
N GLY A 84 7.31 -19.24 10.35
CA GLY A 84 6.68 -20.30 11.16
C GLY A 84 6.50 -21.69 10.58
N LEU A 85 7.06 -22.07 9.42
CA LEU A 85 6.95 -23.46 8.96
C LEU A 85 8.20 -23.97 8.24
N ALA A 86 9.31 -24.04 8.98
CA ALA A 86 10.43 -24.91 8.67
C ALA A 86 10.79 -25.71 9.92
N SER A 87 9.97 -26.73 10.22
CA SER A 87 10.33 -27.86 11.08
C SER A 87 9.38 -29.02 10.79
N ALA A 88 9.74 -29.82 9.80
CA ALA A 88 9.50 -31.27 9.72
C ALA A 88 10.36 -31.84 8.59
#